data_AF-A0A2V8WKV4-F1
#
_entry.id   AF-A0A2V8WKV4-F1
#
_cell.length_a   1.000
_cell.length_b   1.000
_cell.length_c   1.000
_cell.angle_alpha   90.00
_cell.angle_beta   90.00
_cell.angle_gamma   90.00
#
_symmetry.space_group_name_H-M   'P 1'
#
loop_
_entity.id
_entity.type
_entity.pdbx_description
1 polymer ?
#
loop_
_entity_poly.entity_id
_entity_poly.type
_entity_poly.pdbx_seq_one_letter_code
_entity_poly.pdbx_strand_id
1 'polypeptide(L)' 'MMILVGILITLSGFVISVLSLALNSNAARLGVVLLGLAVSLFGIIGVLNRAYLKNAIWKKG' A
#
# COMPACT_ATOMS: atom_id res chain seq x y z
N MET A 1 -10.25 -12.27 5.35
CA MET A 1 -10.60 -10.83 5.45
C MET A 1 -9.37 -9.91 5.37
N MET A 2 -8.40 -9.99 6.30
CA MET A 2 -7.27 -9.04 6.35
C MET A 2 -6.37 -9.00 5.10
N ILE A 3 -6.20 -10.14 4.41
CA ILE A 3 -5.44 -10.20 3.15
C ILE A 3 -6.12 -9.33 2.08
N LEU A 4 -7.44 -9.50 1.90
CA LEU A 4 -8.22 -8.70 0.96
C LEU A 4 -8.15 -7.20 1.31
N VAL A 5 -8.29 -6.84 2.58
CA VAL A 5 -8.15 -5.46 3.05
C VAL A 5 -6.77 -4.89 2.70
N GLY A 6 -5.70 -5.64 2.95
CA GLY A 6 -4.35 -5.20 2.61
C GLY A 6 -4.15 -5.02 1.10
N ILE A 7 -4.69 -5.93 0.27
CA ILE A 7 -4.68 -5.78 -1.19
C ILE A 7 -5.41 -4.50 -1.62
N LEU A 8 -6.61 -4.25 -1.09
CA LEU A 8 -7.38 -3.06 -1.42
C LEU A 8 -6.62 -1.78 -1.06
N ILE A 9 -6.03 -1.71 0.14
CA ILE A 9 -5.20 -0.57 0.57
C ILE A 9 -4.01 -0.38 -0.37
N THR A 10 -3.31 -1.44 -0.74
CA THR A 10 -2.17 -1.37 -1.66
C THR A 10 -2.59 -0.85 -3.03
N LEU A 11 -3.69 -1.36 -3.58
CA LEU A 11 -4.22 -0.91 -4.87
C LEU A 11 -4.70 0.54 -4.81
N SER A 12 -5.34 0.97 -3.71
CA SER A 12 -5.71 2.38 -3.51
C SER A 12 -4.48 3.29 -3.49
N GLY A 13 -3.40 2.89 -2.81
CA GLY A 13 -2.14 3.62 -2.83
C GLY A 13 -1.57 3.77 -4.25
N PHE A 14 -1.60 2.70 -5.05
CA PHE A 14 -1.20 2.73 -6.45
C PHE A 14 -2.07 3.69 -7.28
N VAL A 15 -3.40 3.64 -7.13
CA VAL A 15 -4.32 4.55 -7.82
C VAL A 15 -4.02 6.00 -7.46
N ILE A 16 -3.78 6.31 -6.18
CA ILE A 16 -3.37 7.66 -5.75
C ILE A 16 -2.09 8.10 -6.46
N SER A 17 -1.09 7.23 -6.54
CA SER A 17 0.15 7.52 -7.27
C SER A 17 -0.10 7.78 -8.75
N VAL A 18 -0.98 7.02 -9.41
CA VAL A 18 -1.35 7.24 -10.82
C VAL A 18 -2.10 8.57 -11.01
N LEU A 19 -3.00 8.91 -10.09
CA LEU A 19 -3.76 10.17 -10.14
C LEU A 19 -2.86 11.42 -10.02
N SER A 20 -1.68 11.30 -9.42
CA SER A 20 -0.69 12.40 -9.40
C SER A 20 -0.33 12.90 -10.80
N LEU A 21 -0.44 12.05 -11.84
CA LEU A 21 -0.09 12.38 -13.21
C LEU A 21 -1.00 13.45 -13.82
N ALA A 22 -2.21 13.63 -13.26
CA ALA A 22 -3.12 14.69 -13.66
C ALA A 22 -2.71 16.08 -13.14
N LEU A 23 -1.66 16.17 -12.31
CA LEU A 23 -1.19 17.43 -11.71
C LEU A 23 -0.12 18.11 -12.57
N ASN A 24 -0.37 19.38 -12.91
CA ASN A 24 0.56 20.21 -13.68
C ASN A 24 1.78 20.66 -12.87
N SER A 25 1.67 20.78 -11.55
CA SER A 25 2.79 21.16 -10.67
C SER A 25 3.66 19.95 -10.33
N ASN A 26 4.96 20.04 -10.61
CA ASN A 26 5.93 18.99 -10.27
C ASN A 26 6.03 18.75 -8.75
N ALA A 27 5.97 19.80 -7.95
CA ALA A 27 6.00 19.69 -6.48
C ALA A 27 4.74 18.98 -5.95
N ALA A 28 3.56 19.34 -6.48
CA ALA A 28 2.31 18.69 -6.10
C ALA A 28 2.28 17.22 -6.55
N ARG A 29 2.75 16.94 -7.78
CA ARG A 29 2.88 15.57 -8.30
C ARG A 29 3.77 14.72 -7.40
N LEU A 30 4.96 15.23 -7.05
CA LEU A 30 5.88 14.53 -6.16
C LEU A 30 5.23 14.23 -4.80
N GLY A 31 4.55 15.22 -4.20
CA GLY A 31 3.84 15.04 -2.94
C GLY A 31 2.78 13.94 -2.99
N VAL A 32 1.96 13.92 -4.04
CA VAL A 32 0.89 12.92 -4.20
C VAL A 32 1.44 11.52 -4.49
N VAL A 33 2.50 11.40 -5.32
CA VAL A 33 3.17 10.11 -5.54
C VAL A 33 3.72 9.55 -4.24
N LEU A 34 4.38 10.37 -3.42
CA LEU A 34 4.93 9.93 -2.14
C LEU A 34 3.84 9.49 -1.16
N LEU A 35 2.70 10.18 -1.15
CA LEU A 35 1.54 9.79 -0.36
C LEU A 35 0.96 8.44 -0.83
N GLY A 36 0.77 8.25 -2.13
CA GLY A 36 0.30 6.98 -2.70
C GLY A 36 1.27 5.82 -2.44
N LEU A 37 2.59 6.08 -2.50
CA LEU A 37 3.63 5.13 -2.13
C LEU A 37 3.54 4.74 -0.66
N ALA A 38 3.40 5.71 0.25
CA ALA A 38 3.27 5.45 1.68
C ALA A 38 2.03 4.59 2.00
N VAL A 39 0.89 4.88 1.36
CA VAL A 39 -0.33 4.06 1.48
C VAL A 39 -0.10 2.65 0.96
N SER A 40 0.56 2.51 -0.18
CA SER A 40 0.88 1.20 -0.78
C SER A 40 1.75 0.35 0.16
N LEU A 41 2.81 0.95 0.71
CA LEU A 41 3.73 0.30 1.63
C LEU A 41 3.04 -0.08 2.94
N PHE A 42 2.15 0.77 3.46
CA PHE A 42 1.35 0.44 4.63
C PHE A 42 0.47 -0.79 4.38
N GLY A 43 -0.19 -0.89 3.21
CA GLY A 43 -0.96 -2.06 2.82
C GLY A 43 -0.11 -3.34 2.74
N ILE A 44 1.08 -3.27 2.13
CA ILE A 44 1.98 -4.42 1.94
C ILE A 44 2.61 -4.85 3.27
N ILE A 45 3.34 -3.95 3.92
CA ILE A 45 4.17 -4.27 5.10
C ILE A 45 3.32 -4.32 6.37
N GLY A 46 2.41 -3.36 6.52
CA GLY A 46 1.59 -3.21 7.72
C GLY A 46 0.45 -4.22 7.80
N VAL A 47 -0.24 -4.49 6.68
CA VAL A 47 -1.46 -5.31 6.68
C VAL A 47 -1.23 -6.69 6.10
N LEU A 48 -0.79 -6.77 4.84
CA LEU A 48 -0.61 -8.03 4.11
C LEU A 48 0.43 -8.93 4.78
N ASN A 49 1.64 -8.41 5.01
CA ASN A 49 2.72 -9.18 5.62
C ASN A 49 2.32 -9.69 7.00
N ARG A 50 1.68 -8.85 7.84
CA ARG A 50 1.18 -9.29 9.15
C ARG A 50 0.11 -10.38 9.02
N ALA A 51 -0.77 -10.31 8.03
CA ALA A 51 -1.79 -11.34 7.81
C ALA A 51 -1.16 -12.69 7.44
N TYR A 52 -0.13 -12.72 6.60
CA TYR A 52 0.60 -13.95 6.28
C TYR A 52 1.41 -14.48 7.47
N LEU A 53 2.04 -13.58 8.24
CA LEU A 53 2.81 -13.94 9.43
C LEU A 53 1.97 -14.57 10.56
N LYS A 54 0.64 -14.42 10.55
CA LYS A 54 -0.25 -15.14 11.49
C LYS A 54 -0.28 -16.64 11.25
N ASN A 55 -0.19 -17.06 9.99
CA ASN A 55 -0.25 -18.47 9.58
C ASN A 55 1.13 -19.01 9.19
N ALA A 56 2.20 -18.35 9.62
CA ALA A 56 3.56 -18.71 9.24
C ALA A 56 3.91 -20.13 9.73
N ILE A 57 4.52 -20.92 8.84
CA ILE A 57 4.83 -22.33 9.09
C ILE A 57 5.75 -22.50 10.30
N TRP A 58 6.71 -21.59 10.49
CA TRP A 58 7.67 -21.61 11.59
C TRP A 58 7.05 -21.34 12.99
N LYS A 59 5.80 -20.87 13.08
CA LYS A 59 5.09 -20.67 14.36
C LYS A 59 4.31 -21.89 14.85
N LYS A 60 4.26 -22.95 14.05
CA LYS A 60 3.50 -24.17 14.37
C LYS A 60 4.36 -25.25 15.06
N GLY A 61 5.59 -24.89 15.46
CA GLY A 61 6.53 -25.75 16.20
C GLY A 61 6.30 -25.66 17.70
#